data_AF-A0A9W5U117-F1
#
_entry.id   AF-A0A9W5U117-F1
#
_cell.length_a   1.000
_cell.length_b   1.000
_cell.length_c   1.000
_cell.angle_alpha   90.00
_cell.angle_beta   90.00
_cell.angle_gamma   90.00
#
_symmetry.space_group_name_H-M   'P 1'
#
loop_
_entity.id
_entity.type
_entity.pdbx_description
1 polymer ?
#
loop_
_entity_poly.entity_id
_entity_poly.type
_entity_poly.pdbx_seq_one_letter_code
_entity_poly.pdbx_strand_id
1 'polypeptide(L)'
;MVDYQNVLTDMKDSVRTFESNSSGFVSQQFLEQDVADGFDKVKKKTIALTDDANSIIGSVQDLVSVKNIDDSEVLNNVRDGKKKAERIVEELTILDDYGTSQLEQTKEDLQTMKTYLTDIELRFKSGDLSVGNFDLEAVKGIGAYKGDSECCLWTRRYKFRKY
;
A
#
# COMPACT_ATOMS: atom_id res chain seq x y z
N MET A 1 20.57 -13.52 3.76
CA MET A 1 20.53 -13.00 2.39
C MET A 1 19.23 -13.43 1.76
N VAL A 2 18.30 -12.48 1.74
CA VAL A 2 17.16 -12.57 0.85
C VAL A 2 17.70 -12.68 -0.57
N ASP A 3 17.19 -13.62 -1.34
CA ASP A 3 17.48 -13.65 -2.76
C ASP A 3 16.98 -12.32 -3.34
N TYR A 4 17.90 -11.44 -3.71
CA TYR A 4 17.59 -10.11 -4.22
C TYR A 4 16.61 -10.17 -5.40
N GLN A 5 16.72 -11.22 -6.21
CA GLN A 5 15.80 -11.45 -7.32
C GLN A 5 14.39 -11.77 -6.80
N ASN A 6 14.28 -12.55 -5.72
CA ASN A 6 12.99 -12.84 -5.09
C ASN A 6 12.41 -11.59 -4.42
N VAL A 7 13.23 -10.76 -3.73
CA VAL A 7 12.78 -9.47 -3.17
C VAL A 7 12.16 -8.59 -4.25
N LEU A 8 12.87 -8.40 -5.36
CA LEU A 8 12.38 -7.59 -6.47
C LEU A 8 11.13 -8.19 -7.12
N THR A 9 11.04 -9.53 -7.17
CA THR A 9 9.86 -10.24 -7.68
C THR A 9 8.66 -10.01 -6.77
N ASP A 10 8.83 -10.16 -5.46
CA ASP A 10 7.77 -9.97 -4.46
C ASP A 10 7.29 -8.51 -4.41
N MET A 11 8.22 -7.53 -4.50
CA MET A 11 7.87 -6.12 -4.61
C MET A 11 7.06 -5.84 -5.89
N LYS A 12 7.50 -6.37 -7.02
CA LYS A 12 6.79 -6.23 -8.30
C LYS A 12 5.40 -6.84 -8.25
N ASP A 13 5.25 -8.02 -7.65
CA ASP A 13 3.97 -8.71 -7.51
C ASP A 13 3.05 -8.00 -6.52
N SER A 14 3.60 -7.37 -5.48
CA SER A 14 2.85 -6.53 -4.54
C SER A 14 2.27 -5.29 -5.24
N VAL A 15 3.07 -4.61 -6.07
CA VAL A 15 2.60 -3.49 -6.89
C VAL A 15 1.50 -3.94 -7.86
N ARG A 16 1.68 -5.07 -8.54
CA ARG A 16 0.67 -5.63 -9.47
C ARG A 16 -0.60 -6.10 -8.77
N THR A 17 -0.49 -6.54 -7.51
CA THR A 17 -1.66 -6.94 -6.72
C THR A 17 -2.48 -5.71 -6.33
N PHE A 18 -1.81 -4.60 -6.01
CA PHE A 18 -2.46 -3.32 -5.73
C PHE A 18 -3.10 -2.71 -6.98
N GLU A 19 -2.36 -2.63 -8.09
CA GLU A 19 -2.86 -2.18 -9.39
C GLU A 19 -2.54 -3.20 -10.49
N SER A 20 -3.54 -3.99 -10.83
CA SER A 20 -3.40 -5.09 -11.80
C SER A 20 -3.28 -4.63 -13.25
N ASN A 21 -3.76 -3.43 -13.57
CA ASN A 21 -3.63 -2.87 -14.90
C ASN A 21 -2.20 -2.37 -15.09
N SER A 22 -1.50 -2.90 -16.11
CA SER A 22 -0.14 -2.48 -16.43
C SER A 22 0.00 -1.01 -16.83
N SER A 23 -1.08 -0.37 -17.29
CA SER A 23 -1.14 1.06 -17.54
C SER A 23 -1.94 1.82 -16.48
N GLY A 24 -2.29 1.15 -15.37
CA GLY A 24 -2.95 1.76 -14.23
C GLY A 24 -2.01 2.71 -13.50
N PHE A 25 -2.57 3.81 -13.01
CA PHE A 25 -1.83 4.81 -12.25
C PHE A 25 -2.72 5.34 -11.13
N VAL A 26 -2.24 5.19 -9.89
CA VAL A 26 -2.90 5.71 -8.70
C VAL A 26 -2.11 6.90 -8.19
N SER A 27 -2.75 8.07 -8.17
CA SER A 27 -2.15 9.29 -7.64
C SER A 27 -2.76 9.62 -6.28
N GLN A 28 -1.95 9.57 -5.23
CA GLN A 28 -2.36 9.97 -3.88
C GLN A 28 -2.88 11.41 -3.88
N GLN A 29 -2.15 12.33 -4.50
CA GLN A 29 -2.55 13.74 -4.56
C GLN A 29 -3.93 13.92 -5.20
N PHE A 30 -4.21 13.21 -6.29
CA PHE A 30 -5.51 13.26 -6.96
C PHE A 30 -6.64 12.74 -6.05
N LEU A 31 -6.39 11.68 -5.28
CA LEU A 31 -7.37 11.12 -4.35
C LEU A 31 -7.64 12.06 -3.16
N GLU A 32 -6.59 12.64 -2.59
CA GLU A 32 -6.68 13.52 -1.42
C GLU A 32 -7.22 14.91 -1.76
N GLN A 33 -6.97 15.40 -2.97
CA GLN A 33 -7.35 16.76 -3.40
C GLN A 33 -8.55 16.69 -4.35
N ASP A 34 -8.33 16.29 -5.61
CA ASP A 34 -9.33 16.41 -6.67
C ASP A 34 -10.59 15.59 -6.41
N VAL A 35 -10.43 14.35 -5.93
CA VAL A 35 -11.56 13.47 -5.61
C VAL A 35 -12.31 13.97 -4.37
N ALA A 36 -11.59 14.37 -3.31
CA ALA A 36 -12.20 14.94 -2.11
C ALA A 36 -13.00 16.21 -2.42
N ASP A 37 -12.42 17.12 -3.21
CA ASP A 37 -13.05 18.35 -3.67
C ASP A 37 -14.24 18.09 -4.59
N GLY A 38 -14.11 17.10 -5.49
CA GLY A 38 -15.20 16.65 -6.37
C GLY A 38 -16.41 16.21 -5.56
N PHE A 39 -16.20 15.40 -4.53
CA PHE A 39 -17.26 14.97 -3.62
C PHE A 39 -17.88 16.13 -2.83
N ASP A 40 -17.09 17.13 -2.40
CA ASP A 40 -17.64 18.33 -1.75
C ASP A 40 -18.46 19.19 -2.71
N LYS A 41 -18.07 19.29 -3.98
CA LYS A 41 -18.86 19.98 -5.00
C LYS A 41 -20.18 19.27 -5.24
N VAL A 42 -20.20 17.94 -5.33
CA VAL A 42 -21.43 17.14 -5.48
C VAL A 42 -22.35 17.36 -4.28
N LYS A 43 -21.82 17.27 -3.04
CA LYS A 43 -22.58 17.54 -1.81
C LYS A 43 -23.23 18.92 -1.84
N LYS A 44 -22.44 19.97 -2.07
CA LYS A 44 -22.93 21.36 -2.05
C LYS A 44 -24.01 21.59 -3.11
N LYS A 45 -23.80 21.11 -4.34
CA LYS A 45 -24.79 21.25 -5.41
C LYS A 45 -26.07 20.48 -5.13
N THR A 46 -25.97 19.27 -4.59
CA THR A 46 -27.14 18.43 -4.32
C THR A 46 -28.02 19.05 -3.25
N ILE A 47 -27.42 19.52 -2.14
CA ILE A 47 -28.14 20.22 -1.07
C ILE A 47 -28.84 21.45 -1.63
N ALA A 48 -28.11 22.31 -2.34
CA ALA A 48 -28.67 23.54 -2.90
C ALA A 48 -29.86 23.27 -3.83
N LEU A 49 -29.73 22.31 -4.76
CA LEU A 49 -30.81 21.96 -5.69
C LEU A 49 -32.02 21.33 -4.98
N THR A 50 -31.77 20.54 -3.93
CA THR A 50 -32.82 19.89 -3.15
C THR A 50 -33.58 20.91 -2.31
N ASP A 51 -32.87 21.84 -1.66
CA ASP A 51 -33.45 22.94 -0.91
C ASP A 51 -34.27 23.87 -1.80
N ASP A 52 -33.75 24.25 -2.97
CA ASP A 52 -34.45 25.08 -3.95
C ASP A 52 -35.74 24.41 -4.44
N ALA A 53 -35.66 23.13 -4.80
CA ALA A 53 -36.83 22.37 -5.26
C ALA A 53 -37.87 22.21 -4.13
N ASN A 54 -37.43 21.94 -2.91
CA ASN A 54 -38.32 21.83 -1.75
C ASN A 54 -38.98 23.16 -1.37
N SER A 55 -38.29 24.29 -1.59
CA SER A 55 -38.88 25.62 -1.46
C SER A 55 -40.01 25.84 -2.47
N ILE A 56 -39.81 25.44 -3.73
CA ILE A 56 -40.85 25.51 -4.78
C ILE A 56 -42.02 24.57 -4.44
N ILE A 57 -41.75 23.34 -4.01
CA ILE A 57 -42.79 22.39 -3.57
C ILE A 57 -43.63 22.98 -2.42
N GLY A 58 -42.97 23.59 -1.42
CA GLY A 58 -43.64 24.25 -0.30
C GLY A 58 -44.55 25.40 -0.73
N SER A 59 -44.19 26.12 -1.81
CA SER A 59 -44.97 27.27 -2.31
C SER A 59 -46.33 26.90 -2.93
N VAL A 60 -46.52 25.64 -3.35
CA VAL A 60 -47.74 25.15 -4.01
C VAL A 60 -48.47 24.06 -3.22
N GLN A 61 -48.03 23.81 -1.98
CA GLN A 61 -48.48 22.68 -1.16
C GLN A 61 -49.95 22.80 -0.71
N ASP A 62 -50.52 24.00 -0.76
CA ASP A 62 -51.93 24.30 -0.52
C ASP A 62 -52.83 23.77 -1.65
N LEU A 63 -52.33 23.73 -2.88
CA LEU A 63 -53.07 23.25 -4.06
C LEU A 63 -52.99 21.73 -4.19
N VAL A 64 -51.83 21.15 -3.88
CA VAL A 64 -51.56 19.72 -4.06
C VAL A 64 -50.52 19.23 -3.05
N SER A 65 -50.81 18.07 -2.43
CA SER A 65 -49.87 17.44 -1.51
C SER A 65 -48.77 16.70 -2.28
N VAL A 66 -47.55 17.25 -2.26
CA VAL A 66 -46.35 16.66 -2.85
C VAL A 66 -45.31 16.46 -1.75
N LYS A 67 -44.63 15.31 -1.77
CA LYS A 67 -43.55 15.00 -0.82
C LYS A 67 -42.28 15.77 -1.21
N ASN A 68 -41.55 16.27 -0.21
CA ASN A 68 -40.23 16.84 -0.39
C ASN A 68 -39.24 15.81 -0.98
N ILE A 69 -38.31 16.32 -1.77
CA ILE A 69 -37.14 15.60 -2.28
C ILE A 69 -36.18 15.36 -1.11
N ASP A 70 -35.62 14.16 -1.07
CA ASP A 70 -34.65 13.70 -0.07
C ASP A 70 -33.31 13.42 -0.77
N ASP A 71 -32.25 14.08 -0.32
CA ASP A 71 -30.89 13.94 -0.86
C ASP A 71 -29.99 13.00 -0.05
N SER A 72 -30.53 12.36 0.99
CA SER A 72 -29.78 11.52 1.93
C SER A 72 -28.98 10.42 1.23
N GLU A 73 -29.53 9.79 0.19
CA GLU A 73 -28.84 8.74 -0.57
C GLU A 73 -27.58 9.28 -1.27
N VAL A 74 -27.69 10.44 -1.93
CA VAL A 74 -26.55 11.08 -2.60
C VAL A 74 -25.49 11.48 -1.56
N LEU A 75 -25.91 12.03 -0.42
CA LEU A 75 -24.99 12.42 0.66
C LEU A 75 -24.27 11.21 1.28
N ASN A 76 -24.96 10.08 1.40
CA ASN A 76 -24.34 8.83 1.83
C ASN A 76 -23.30 8.34 0.81
N ASN A 77 -23.62 8.37 -0.49
CA ASN A 77 -22.69 7.99 -1.55
C ASN A 77 -21.45 8.91 -1.61
N VAL A 78 -21.63 10.21 -1.37
CA VAL A 78 -20.51 11.16 -1.23
C VAL A 78 -19.59 10.74 -0.09
N ARG A 79 -20.15 10.45 1.09
CA ARG A 79 -19.37 10.01 2.26
C ARG A 79 -18.63 8.70 1.97
N ASP A 80 -19.30 7.74 1.36
CA ASP A 80 -18.72 6.42 1.10
C ASP A 80 -17.64 6.49 0.01
N GLY A 81 -17.81 7.38 -0.97
CA GLY A 81 -16.80 7.72 -1.96
C GLY A 81 -15.54 8.33 -1.34
N LYS A 82 -15.69 9.30 -0.44
CA LYS A 82 -14.56 9.88 0.32
C LYS A 82 -13.81 8.81 1.14
N LYS A 83 -14.54 7.99 1.90
CA LYS A 83 -13.96 6.86 2.65
C LYS A 83 -13.24 5.86 1.77
N LYS A 84 -13.70 5.66 0.53
CA LYS A 84 -13.02 4.78 -0.42
C LYS A 84 -11.71 5.41 -0.90
N ALA A 85 -11.68 6.72 -1.19
CA ALA A 85 -10.45 7.42 -1.55
C ALA A 85 -9.41 7.36 -0.42
N GLU A 86 -9.83 7.65 0.82
CA GLU A 86 -8.99 7.55 2.03
C GLU A 86 -8.38 6.15 2.19
N ARG A 87 -9.19 5.09 2.06
CA ARG A 87 -8.68 3.71 2.14
C ARG A 87 -7.66 3.37 1.05
N ILE A 88 -7.83 3.88 -0.17
CA ILE A 88 -6.85 3.63 -1.25
C ILE A 88 -5.52 4.32 -0.91
N VAL A 89 -5.56 5.52 -0.31
CA VAL A 89 -4.36 6.20 0.17
C VAL A 89 -3.67 5.39 1.28
N GLU A 90 -4.42 4.90 2.26
CA GLU A 90 -3.88 4.03 3.32
C GLU A 90 -3.21 2.77 2.74
N GLU A 91 -3.87 2.10 1.80
CA GLU A 91 -3.32 0.92 1.13
C GLU A 91 -2.05 1.24 0.32
N LEU A 92 -1.97 2.43 -0.28
CA LEU A 92 -0.78 2.90 -0.99
C LEU A 92 0.39 3.16 -0.03
N THR A 93 0.13 3.75 1.15
CA THR A 93 1.16 3.93 2.20
C THR A 93 1.68 2.57 2.69
N ILE A 94 0.81 1.59 2.91
CA ILE A 94 1.22 0.24 3.31
C ILE A 94 2.13 -0.41 2.26
N LEU A 95 1.82 -0.21 0.97
CA LEU A 95 2.65 -0.72 -0.12
C LEU A 95 4.04 -0.08 -0.14
N ASP A 96 4.13 1.24 0.09
CA ASP A 96 5.40 1.98 0.17
C ASP A 96 6.25 1.54 1.37
N ASP A 97 5.64 1.42 2.55
CA ASP A 97 6.28 0.92 3.77
C ASP A 97 6.82 -0.49 3.58
N TYR A 98 6.03 -1.37 2.95
CA TYR A 98 6.45 -2.72 2.61
C TYR A 98 7.68 -2.69 1.69
N GLY A 99 7.62 -1.96 0.57
CA GLY A 99 8.75 -1.86 -0.36
C GLY A 99 10.01 -1.32 0.29
N THR A 100 9.88 -0.28 1.10
CA THR A 100 10.98 0.32 1.87
C THR A 100 11.62 -0.69 2.82
N SER A 101 10.80 -1.46 3.56
CA SER A 101 11.30 -2.47 4.50
C SER A 101 12.13 -3.57 3.81
N GLN A 102 11.69 -4.01 2.63
CA GLN A 102 12.40 -5.04 1.85
C GLN A 102 13.76 -4.55 1.37
N LEU A 103 13.84 -3.28 0.95
CA LEU A 103 15.09 -2.67 0.49
C LEU A 103 16.06 -2.40 1.64
N GLU A 104 15.59 -1.97 2.81
CA GLU A 104 16.45 -1.82 3.99
C GLU A 104 17.03 -3.17 4.44
N GLN A 105 16.22 -4.24 4.45
CA GLN A 105 16.73 -5.58 4.77
C GLN A 105 17.80 -6.05 3.76
N THR A 106 17.58 -5.79 2.47
CA THR A 106 18.54 -6.09 1.40
C THR A 106 19.86 -5.34 1.62
N LYS A 107 19.79 -4.07 2.01
CA LYS A 107 20.96 -3.22 2.28
C LYS A 107 21.76 -3.75 3.47
N GLU A 108 21.10 -4.16 4.56
CA GLU A 108 21.76 -4.79 5.72
C GLU A 108 22.47 -6.10 5.33
N ASP A 109 21.82 -6.93 4.51
CA ASP A 109 22.40 -8.17 3.99
C ASP A 109 23.68 -7.90 3.16
N LEU A 110 23.64 -6.88 2.29
CA LEU A 110 24.81 -6.47 1.48
C LEU A 110 25.94 -5.90 2.34
N GLN A 111 25.62 -5.14 3.39
CA GLN A 111 26.62 -4.63 4.34
C GLN A 111 27.30 -5.77 5.11
N THR A 112 26.53 -6.78 5.49
CA THR A 112 27.05 -8.00 6.13
C THR A 112 28.01 -8.73 5.19
N MET A 113 27.63 -8.96 3.93
CA MET A 113 28.51 -9.57 2.93
C MET A 113 29.80 -8.78 2.71
N LYS A 114 29.71 -7.44 2.60
CA LYS A 114 30.89 -6.58 2.43
C LYS A 114 31.85 -6.72 3.62
N THR A 115 31.31 -6.70 4.84
CA THR A 115 32.10 -6.87 6.07
C THR A 115 32.83 -8.22 6.07
N TYR A 116 32.12 -9.27 5.68
CA TYR A 116 32.67 -10.61 5.60
C TYR A 116 33.80 -10.75 4.55
N LEU A 117 33.58 -10.23 3.34
CA LEU A 117 34.61 -10.22 2.28
C LEU A 117 35.86 -9.44 2.71
N THR A 118 35.67 -8.33 3.44
CA THR A 118 36.77 -7.53 3.98
C THR A 118 37.58 -8.32 5.01
N ASP A 119 36.92 -9.08 5.90
CA ASP A 119 37.62 -9.93 6.89
C ASP A 119 38.45 -11.03 6.21
N ILE A 120 37.89 -11.70 5.18
CA ILE A 120 38.64 -12.68 4.37
C ILE A 120 39.86 -12.05 3.72
N GLU A 121 39.70 -10.88 3.09
CA GLU A 121 40.80 -10.19 2.41
C GLU A 121 41.93 -9.85 3.40
N LEU A 122 41.60 -9.38 4.60
CA LEU A 122 42.57 -9.06 5.65
C LEU A 122 43.32 -10.29 6.13
N ARG A 123 42.61 -11.39 6.41
CA ARG A 123 43.22 -12.66 6.85
C ARG A 123 44.09 -13.30 5.77
N PHE A 124 43.71 -13.17 4.50
CA PHE A 124 44.55 -13.60 3.37
C PHE A 124 45.85 -12.82 3.33
N LYS A 125 45.78 -11.49 3.43
CA LYS A 125 46.96 -10.62 3.41
C LYS A 125 47.88 -10.82 4.62
N SER A 126 47.32 -11.14 5.80
CA SER A 126 48.12 -11.37 7.02
C SER A 126 48.78 -12.75 7.06
N GLY A 127 48.43 -13.67 6.15
CA GLY A 127 48.91 -15.05 6.18
C GLY A 127 48.26 -15.93 7.27
N ASP A 128 47.18 -15.44 7.90
CA ASP A 128 46.47 -16.09 9.01
C ASP A 128 45.28 -16.97 8.56
N LEU A 129 45.13 -17.19 7.25
CA LEU A 129 44.10 -18.10 6.73
C LEU A 129 44.48 -19.56 6.97
N SER A 130 44.06 -20.07 8.12
CA SER A 130 43.93 -21.51 8.39
C SER A 130 42.51 -21.97 8.07
N VAL A 131 42.36 -23.11 7.38
CA VAL A 131 41.07 -23.78 7.10
C VAL A 131 40.26 -24.03 8.40
N GLY A 132 40.90 -24.06 9.57
CA GLY A 132 40.25 -24.24 10.87
C GLY A 132 39.63 -22.99 11.50
N ASN A 133 39.97 -21.78 11.02
CA ASN A 133 39.45 -20.51 11.54
C ASN A 133 38.39 -19.85 10.63
N PHE A 134 38.00 -20.54 9.56
CA PHE A 134 36.89 -20.13 8.70
C PHE A 134 35.57 -20.40 9.44
N ASP A 135 35.01 -19.37 10.06
CA ASP A 135 33.73 -19.48 10.74
C ASP A 135 32.59 -19.60 9.72
N LEU A 136 32.21 -20.84 9.46
CA LEU A 136 31.04 -21.19 8.66
C LEU A 136 29.73 -20.69 9.27
N GLU A 137 29.63 -20.48 10.60
CA GLU A 137 28.41 -19.94 11.23
C GLU A 137 28.18 -18.47 10.86
N ALA A 138 29.25 -17.68 10.74
CA ALA A 138 29.19 -16.31 10.20
C ALA A 138 28.68 -16.27 8.74
N VAL A 139 28.90 -17.35 7.97
CA VAL A 139 28.40 -17.52 6.60
C VAL A 139 27.05 -18.20 6.53
N LYS A 140 26.69 -19.06 7.48
CA LYS A 140 25.38 -19.75 7.54
C LYS A 140 24.22 -18.79 7.84
N GLY A 141 24.50 -17.65 8.50
CA GLY A 141 23.55 -16.52 8.60
C GLY A 141 23.32 -15.80 7.27
N ILE A 142 24.25 -15.95 6.31
CA ILE A 142 24.13 -15.46 4.95
C ILE A 142 23.30 -16.49 4.18
N GLY A 143 21.97 -16.29 4.19
CA GLY A 143 20.87 -17.17 3.72
C GLY A 143 20.97 -17.96 2.39
N ALA A 144 22.13 -18.02 1.71
CA ALA A 144 22.38 -18.93 0.60
C ALA A 144 22.37 -20.43 0.98
N TYR A 145 22.30 -20.79 2.26
CA TYR A 145 22.37 -22.19 2.75
C TYR A 145 21.28 -22.61 3.76
N LYS A 146 20.10 -21.96 3.78
CA LYS A 146 18.93 -22.52 4.47
C LYS A 146 17.74 -22.60 3.53
N GLY A 147 17.37 -23.83 3.19
CA GLY A 147 16.14 -24.13 2.50
C GLY A 147 14.93 -23.66 3.31
N ASP A 148 14.03 -23.01 2.59
CA ASP A 148 12.63 -22.69 2.90
C ASP A 148 12.06 -23.21 4.22
N SER A 149 11.72 -22.25 5.10
CA SER A 149 10.48 -22.28 5.87
C SER A 149 10.38 -20.98 6.66
N GLU A 150 9.56 -20.00 6.21
CA GLU A 150 8.76 -19.09 7.07
C GLU A 150 8.25 -17.79 6.42
N CYS A 151 8.54 -17.49 5.14
CA CYS A 151 8.14 -16.18 4.57
C CYS A 151 6.64 -16.04 4.19
N CYS A 152 5.79 -17.06 4.36
CA CYS A 152 4.42 -17.04 3.83
C CYS A 152 3.30 -16.70 4.85
N LEU A 153 3.58 -16.11 6.01
CA LEU A 153 2.53 -15.80 6.99
C LEU A 153 1.69 -14.56 6.66
N TRP A 154 2.17 -13.65 5.80
CA TRP A 154 1.45 -12.41 5.49
C TRP A 154 0.40 -12.55 4.37
N THR A 155 0.52 -13.52 3.46
CA THR A 155 -0.47 -13.74 2.38
C THR A 155 -1.79 -14.34 2.87
N ARG A 156 -1.87 -14.83 4.12
CA ARG A 156 -3.14 -15.35 4.69
C ARG A 156 -4.01 -14.28 5.36
N ARG A 157 -3.45 -13.12 5.77
CA ARG A 157 -4.20 -12.16 6.60
C ARG A 157 -5.12 -11.23 5.79
N TYR A 158 -4.86 -11.02 4.50
CA TYR A 158 -5.66 -10.13 3.64
C TYR A 158 -6.63 -10.84 2.69
N LYS A 159 -6.67 -12.18 2.67
CA LYS A 159 -7.65 -12.93 1.86
C LYS A 159 -9.07 -12.98 2.45
N PHE A 160 -9.28 -12.53 3.69
CA PHE A 160 -10.58 -12.56 4.38
C PHE A 160 -11.09 -11.15 4.70
N ARG A 161 -11.32 -10.32 3.66
CA ARG A 161 -12.19 -9.13 3.82
C ARG A 161 -12.84 -8.67 2.51
N LYS A 162 -13.20 -9.64 1.66
CA LYS A 162 -14.19 -9.46 0.60
C LYS A 162 -15.36 -10.42 0.84
N TYR A 163 -16.19 -10.11 1.82
CA TYR A 163 -17.64 -10.41 1.87
C TYR A 163 -18.26 -9.43 2.87
#